data_AF-A0A5J5K4R8-F1
#
_entry.id   AF-A0A5J5K4R8-F1
#
_cell.length_a   1.000
_cell.length_b   1.000
_cell.length_c   1.000
_cell.angle_alpha   90.00
_cell.angle_beta   90.00
_cell.angle_gamma   90.00
#
_symmetry.space_group_name_H-M   'P 1'
#
loop_
_entity.id
_entity.type
_entity.pdbx_description
1 polymer ?
#
loop_
_entity_poly.entity_id
_entity_poly.type
_entity_poly.pdbx_seq_one_letter_code
_entity_poly.pdbx_strand_id
1 'polypeptide(L)' 'MKAAVGDRLIIESLHLDGPRRKGVITALHHSDGSPPYVVRWLDEEHETLIFPGPDAHVEPRREHRREEEARPAAR' A
#
# COMPACT_ATOMS: atom_id res chain seq x y z
N MET A 1 -5.13 3.46 10.44
CA MET A 1 -4.38 3.28 9.17
C MET A 1 -5.29 3.68 8.03
N LYS A 2 -4.78 4.36 7.00
CA LYS A 2 -5.53 4.72 5.80
C LYS A 2 -4.75 4.37 4.54
N ALA A 3 -5.44 4.05 3.45
CA ALA A 3 -4.83 3.70 2.18
C ALA A 3 -5.59 4.30 0.99
N ALA A 4 -4.92 4.39 -0.17
CA ALA A 4 -5.50 4.69 -1.47
C ALA A 4 -5.42 3.49 -2.43
N VAL A 5 -6.29 3.47 -3.44
CA VAL A 5 -6.15 2.51 -4.55
C VAL A 5 -4.85 2.77 -5.29
N GLY A 6 -4.06 1.72 -5.50
CA GLY A 6 -2.74 1.74 -6.11
C GLY A 6 -1.59 1.70 -5.10
N ASP A 7 -1.84 1.96 -3.81
CA ASP A 7 -0.84 1.82 -2.75
C ASP A 7 -0.46 0.36 -2.52
N ARG A 8 0.69 0.13 -1.88
CA ARG A 8 1.16 -1.21 -1.53
C ARG A 8 0.83 -1.49 -0.07
N LEU A 9 0.19 -2.63 0.19
CA LEU A 9 0.05 -3.17 1.53
C LEU A 9 1.18 -4.17 1.80
N ILE A 10 1.88 -3.97 2.90
CA ILE A 10 2.92 -4.86 3.39
C ILE A 10 2.43 -5.41 4.73
N ILE A 11 2.44 -6.73 4.87
CA ILE A 11 2.17 -7.41 6.13
C ILE A 11 3.46 -8.08 6.56
N GLU A 12 4.03 -7.58 7.66
CA GLU A 12 5.19 -8.19 8.28
C GLU A 12 4.81 -9.54 8.89
N SER A 13 5.71 -10.51 8.76
CA SER A 13 5.53 -11.80 9.41
C SER A 13 5.92 -11.70 10.89
N LEU A 14 5.08 -12.27 11.76
CA LEU A 14 5.33 -12.34 13.20
C LEU A 14 6.41 -13.37 13.59
N HIS A 15 6.87 -14.18 12.65
CA HIS A 15 7.97 -15.14 12.84
C HIS A 15 9.20 -14.69 12.05
N LEU A 16 10.41 -14.85 12.64
CA LEU A 16 11.69 -14.47 12.02
C LEU A 16 11.91 -15.07 10.61
N ASP A 17 11.30 -16.23 10.33
CA ASP A 17 11.38 -16.95 9.06
C ASP A 17 10.08 -16.90 8.24
N GLY A 18 9.09 -16.11 8.67
CA GLY A 18 7.80 -16.03 7.99
C GLY A 18 7.86 -15.19 6.70
N PRO A 19 7.19 -15.60 5.62
CA PRO A 19 7.16 -14.82 4.40
C PRO A 19 6.39 -13.51 4.63
N ARG A 20 7.09 -12.38 4.54
CA ARG A 20 6.43 -11.07 4.44
C ARG A 20 5.51 -11.07 3.22
N ARG A 21 4.25 -10.65 3.38
CA ARG A 21 3.31 -10.58 2.25
C ARG A 21 3.20 -9.16 1.74
N LYS A 22 3.32 -9.01 0.43
CA LYS A 22 3.21 -7.73 -0.28
C LYS A 22 2.10 -7.82 -1.30
N GLY A 23 1.25 -6.82 -1.33
CA GLY A 23 0.18 -6.72 -2.31
C GLY A 23 -0.10 -5.28 -2.69
N VAL A 24 -0.81 -5.08 -3.78
CA VAL A 24 -1.28 -3.77 -4.24
C VAL A 24 -2.76 -3.65 -3.90
N ILE A 25 -3.14 -2.53 -3.29
CA ILE A 25 -4.53 -2.23 -2.97
C ILE A 25 -5.23 -1.87 -4.27
N THR A 26 -6.19 -2.69 -4.69
CA THR A 26 -6.95 -2.53 -5.94
C THR A 26 -8.30 -1.89 -5.73
N ALA A 27 -8.89 -2.02 -4.54
CA ALA A 27 -10.12 -1.32 -4.16
C ALA A 27 -10.19 -1.04 -2.66
N LEU A 28 -10.98 -0.01 -2.32
CA LEU A 28 -11.29 0.36 -0.94
C LEU A 28 -12.80 0.22 -0.74
N HIS A 29 -13.21 -0.37 0.38
CA HIS A 29 -14.62 -0.42 0.75
C HIS A 29 -15.12 0.91 1.33
N HIS A 30 -14.24 1.63 2.03
CA HIS A 30 -14.56 2.92 2.61
C HIS A 30 -13.87 4.05 1.85
N SER A 31 -14.64 5.09 1.51
CA SER A 31 -14.15 6.27 0.81
C SER A 31 -13.17 7.11 1.62
N ASP A 32 -13.15 6.97 2.94
CA ASP A 32 -12.20 7.67 3.82
C ASP A 32 -10.82 6.99 3.88
N GLY A 33 -10.68 5.84 3.21
CA GLY A 33 -9.47 5.03 3.18
C GLY A 33 -9.32 4.10 4.38
N SER A 34 -10.36 3.90 5.21
CA SER A 34 -10.29 2.92 6.30
C SER A 34 -10.42 1.47 5.79
N PRO A 35 -9.89 0.48 6.54
CA PRO A 35 -10.13 -0.92 6.24
C PRO A 35 -11.62 -1.27 6.23
N PRO A 36 -12.03 -2.31 5.48
CA PRO A 36 -11.18 -3.29 4.78
C PRO A 36 -10.71 -2.83 3.39
N TYR A 37 -9.61 -3.44 2.93
CA TYR A 37 -9.01 -3.19 1.62
C TYR A 37 -9.07 -4.45 0.75
N VAL A 38 -9.29 -4.28 -0.56
CA VAL A 38 -9.08 -5.35 -1.54
C VAL A 38 -7.65 -5.25 -2.02
N VAL A 39 -6.90 -6.33 -1.83
CA VAL A 39 -5.46 -6.39 -2.12
C VAL A 39 -5.19 -7.51 -3.10
N ARG A 40 -4.55 -7.19 -4.22
CA ARG A 40 -3.94 -8.17 -5.12
C ARG A 40 -2.54 -8.49 -4.61
N TRP A 41 -2.34 -9.71 -4.13
CA TRP A 41 -1.03 -10.14 -3.66
C TRP A 41 -0.04 -10.23 -4.82
N LEU A 42 1.25 -10.01 -4.56
CA LEU A 42 2.31 -10.16 -5.56
C LEU A 42 2.84 -11.60 -5.62
N ASP A 43 2.59 -12.38 -4.58
CA ASP A 43 2.97 -13.79 -4.47
C ASP A 43 1.87 -14.74 -4.98
N GLU A 44 0.62 -14.25 -4.99
CA GLU A 44 -0.57 -15.01 -5.40
C GLU A 44 -1.31 -14.25 -6.50
N GLU A 45 -1.84 -14.93 -7.51
CA GLU A 45 -2.57 -14.29 -8.62
C GLU A 45 -4.01 -13.88 -8.26
N HIS A 46 -4.35 -13.82 -6.97
CA HIS A 46 -5.70 -13.55 -6.49
C HIS A 46 -5.79 -12.28 -5.64
N GLU A 47 -7.00 -11.72 -5.61
CA GLU A 47 -7.36 -10.56 -4.79
C GLU A 47 -8.05 -11.01 -3.51
N THR A 48 -7.71 -10.41 -2.37
CA THR A 48 -8.32 -10.76 -1.09
C THR A 48 -8.76 -9.51 -0.36
N LEU A 49 -9.94 -9.58 0.27
CA LEU A 49 -10.40 -8.56 1.20
C LEU A 49 -9.70 -8.76 2.55
N ILE A 50 -9.00 -7.74 3.03
CA ILE A 50 -8.22 -7.82 4.26
C ILE A 50 -8.53 -6.69 5.24
N PHE A 51 -8.51 -7.07 6.52
CA PHE A 51 -8.49 -6.16 7.66
C PHE A 51 -7.04 -6.15 8.20
N PRO A 52 -6.25 -5.11 7.94
CA PRO A 52 -4.86 -5.04 8.34
C PRO A 52 -4.75 -5.03 9.87
N GLY A 53 -3.86 -5.87 10.40
CA GLY A 53 -3.48 -5.90 11.80
C GLY A 53 -2.40 -4.84 12.14
N PRO A 54 -1.88 -4.86 13.38
CA PRO A 54 -0.83 -3.93 13.82
C PRO A 54 0.50 -4.09 13.05
N ASP A 55 0.77 -5.28 12.50
CA ASP A 55 1.99 -5.60 11.74
C ASP A 55 1.90 -5.22 10.25
N ALA A 56 0.76 -4.66 9.84
CA ALA A 56 0.59 -4.18 8.49
C ALA A 56 1.02 -2.72 8.38
N HIS A 57 1.50 -2.33 7.21
CA HIS A 57 1.69 -0.93 6.86
C HIS A 57 1.45 -0.71 5.38
N VAL A 58 1.09 0.53 5.04
CA VAL A 58 0.79 0.94 3.66
C VAL A 58 1.94 1.78 3.17
N GLU A 59 2.58 1.34 2.09
CA GLU A 59 3.53 2.15 1.34
C GLU A 59 2.78 2.86 0.22
N PRO A 60 2.77 4.20 0.20
CA PRO A 60 2.17 4.94 -0.90
C PRO A 60 2.87 4.55 -2.19
N ARG A 61 2.10 4.43 -3.29
CA ARG A 61 2.69 4.26 -4.62
C ARG A 61 3.57 5.48 -4.88
N ARG A 62 4.89 5.33 -4.71
CA ARG A 62 5.84 6.38 -5.07
C ARG A 62 5.69 6.62 -6.57
N GLU A 63 4.90 7.63 -6.94
CA GLU A 63 5.17 8.35 -8.16
C GLU A 63 6.59 8.91 -8.00
N HIS A 64 7.42 8.72 -9.00
CA HIS A 64 8.58 9.55 -9.19
C HIS A 64 8.11 11.01 -9.34
N ARG A 65 7.83 11.68 -8.22
CA ARG A 65 7.80 13.14 -8.11
C ARG A 65 8.86 13.55 -7.11
N ARG A 66 10.10 13.12 -7.36
CA ARG A 66 11.21 14.06 -7.23
C ARG A 66 11.41 14.62 -8.62
N GLU A 67 11.74 15.91 -8.71
CA GLU A 67 12.13 16.65 -9.94
C GLU A 67 11.09 17.53 -10.65
N GLU A 68 10.03 18.02 -9.98
CA GLU A 68 9.37 19.26 -10.48
C GLU A 68 9.37 20.43 -9.47
N GLU A 69 9.98 20.24 -8.29
CA GLU A 69 10.12 21.27 -7.25
C GLU A 69 11.51 21.95 -7.24
N ALA A 70 12.27 21.83 -8.33
CA ALA A 70 13.55 22.51 -8.54
C ALA A 70 13.49 23.48 -9.73
N ARG A 71 12.40 24.23 -9.85
CA ARG A 71 12.40 25.44 -10.67
C ARG A 71 12.18 26.65 -9.76
N PRO A 72 13.24 27.26 -9.18
CA PRO A 72 13.12 28.65 -8.82
C PRO A 72 13.03 29.41 -10.15
N ALA A 73 11.88 30.03 -10.37
CA ALA A 73 11.77 31.16 -11.27
C ALA A 73 12.86 32.17 -10.86
N ALA A 74 13.87 32.35 -11.70
CA ALA A 74 14.78 33.47 -11.59
C ALA A 74 14.67 34.27 -12.89
N ARG A 75 14.50 35.57 -12.63
CA ARG A 75 14.02 36.66 -13.46
C ARG A 75 15.05 37.14 -14.47
#